data_AF-A0A1R4AB50-F1
#
_entry.id   AF-A0A1R4AB50-F1
#
_cell.length_a   1.000
_cell.length_b   1.000
_cell.length_c   1.000
_cell.angle_alpha   90.00
_cell.angle_beta   90.00
_cell.angle_gamma   90.00
#
_symmetry.space_group_name_H-M   'P 1'
#
loop_
_entity.id
_entity.type
_entity.pdbx_description
1 polymer ?
#
loop_
_entity_poly.entity_id
_entity_poly.type
_entity_poly.pdbx_seq_one_letter_code
_entity_poly.pdbx_strand_id
1 'polypeptide(L)'
;MRAYNILIRFNSHCIARRYLGNAARGPALDDISGNFNEAKKLFYKPQLSHSELQQSVESLRLFLFWGIVGYCTLDLIINPLKSNYWHYILSVRHLYGLFVNKQSENVFYTSKSDDYGNTDAWRQYLKLYK
;
A
#
# COMPACT_ATOMS: atom_id res chain seq x y z
N MET A 1 -28.60 -32.38 -19.68
CA MET A 1 -28.85 -31.50 -18.51
C MET A 1 -28.00 -30.23 -18.37
N ARG A 2 -27.07 -29.94 -19.31
CA ARG A 2 -26.11 -28.82 -19.15
C ARG A 2 -26.56 -27.46 -19.67
N ALA A 3 -27.37 -27.40 -20.73
CA ALA A 3 -27.77 -26.14 -21.36
C ALA A 3 -28.65 -25.25 -20.47
N TYR A 4 -29.55 -25.86 -19.68
CA TYR A 4 -30.46 -25.13 -18.80
C TYR A 4 -29.74 -24.52 -17.59
N ASN A 5 -28.71 -25.20 -17.06
CA ASN A 5 -27.87 -24.64 -16.00
C ASN A 5 -27.07 -23.41 -16.46
N ILE A 6 -26.64 -23.38 -17.73
CA ILE A 6 -25.95 -22.22 -18.30
C ILE A 6 -26.92 -21.04 -18.45
N LEU A 7 -28.13 -21.28 -18.96
CA LEU A 7 -29.17 -20.25 -19.11
C LEU A 7 -29.64 -19.68 -17.78
N ILE A 8 -29.82 -20.52 -16.76
CA ILE A 8 -30.19 -20.05 -15.41
C ILE A 8 -29.06 -19.17 -14.85
N ARG A 9 -27.80 -19.57 -14.98
CA ARG A 9 -26.65 -18.81 -14.49
C ARG A 9 -26.50 -17.45 -15.16
N PHE A 10 -26.71 -17.36 -16.47
CA PHE A 10 -26.74 -16.08 -17.18
C PHE A 10 -27.91 -15.19 -16.72
N ASN A 11 -29.10 -15.77 -16.52
CA ASN A 11 -30.26 -15.03 -16.04
C ASN A 11 -30.06 -14.49 -14.62
N SER A 12 -29.45 -15.27 -13.72
CA SER A 12 -29.14 -14.85 -12.34
C SER A 12 -28.23 -13.61 -12.31
N HIS A 13 -27.19 -13.58 -13.14
CA HIS A 13 -26.28 -12.43 -13.24
C HIS A 13 -26.95 -11.18 -13.80
N CYS A 14 -27.84 -11.33 -14.79
CA CYS A 14 -28.61 -10.21 -15.34
C CYS A 14 -29.66 -9.67 -14.36
N ILE A 15 -30.29 -10.56 -13.59
CA ILE A 15 -31.28 -10.23 -12.57
C ILE A 15 -30.64 -9.50 -11.38
N ALA A 16 -29.48 -9.97 -10.90
CA ALA A 16 -28.74 -9.32 -9.81
C ALA A 16 -28.32 -7.88 -10.15
N ARG A 17 -28.01 -7.60 -11.42
CA ARG A 17 -27.68 -6.23 -11.88
C ARG A 17 -28.87 -5.27 -11.85
N ARG A 18 -30.10 -5.75 -11.97
CA ARG A 18 -31.32 -4.92 -11.97
C ARG A 18 -31.82 -4.59 -10.57
N TYR A 19 -31.61 -5.49 -9.60
CA TYR A 19 -32.12 -5.34 -8.23
C TYR A 19 -31.17 -4.62 -7.26
N LEU A 20 -29.94 -4.29 -7.66
CA LEU A 20 -29.01 -3.57 -6.78
C LEU A 20 -29.32 -2.07 -6.63
N GLY A 21 -30.22 -1.50 -7.44
CA GLY A 21 -30.60 -0.07 -7.41
C GLY A 21 -29.48 0.90 -7.82
N ASN A 22 -28.23 0.48 -7.71
CA ASN A 22 -27.05 1.19 -8.15
C ASN A 22 -26.59 0.57 -9.48
N ALA A 23 -27.11 1.07 -10.60
CA ALA A 23 -26.47 0.79 -11.87
C ALA A 23 -25.02 1.28 -11.76
N ALA A 24 -24.03 0.46 -12.15
CA ALA A 24 -22.64 0.87 -12.24
C ALA A 24 -22.56 2.13 -13.13
N ARG A 25 -22.48 3.31 -12.50
CA ARG A 25 -22.57 4.59 -13.17
C ARG A 25 -21.19 5.23 -13.10
N GLY A 26 -20.40 5.03 -14.14
CA GLY A 26 -19.14 5.74 -14.30
C GLY A 26 -18.10 4.96 -15.10
N PRO A 27 -16.92 5.54 -15.30
CA PRO A 27 -15.81 4.89 -15.95
C PRO A 27 -15.41 3.61 -15.21
N ALA A 28 -14.90 2.62 -15.94
CA ALA A 28 -14.29 1.45 -15.31
C ALA A 28 -13.10 1.87 -14.44
N LEU A 29 -12.74 1.06 -13.44
CA LEU A 29 -11.58 1.33 -12.59
C LEU A 29 -10.28 1.46 -13.41
N ASP A 30 -10.19 0.73 -14.53
CA ASP A 30 -9.06 0.76 -15.45
C ASP A 30 -8.98 2.06 -16.29
N ASP A 31 -10.08 2.80 -16.42
CA ASP A 31 -10.10 4.08 -17.13
C ASP A 31 -9.69 5.23 -16.19
N ILE A 32 -8.38 5.39 -16.03
CA ILE A 32 -7.77 6.43 -15.20
C ILE A 32 -8.19 7.83 -15.69
N SER A 33 -8.31 8.02 -17.01
CA SER A 33 -8.63 9.32 -17.60
C SER A 33 -10.07 9.75 -17.30
N GLY A 34 -11.01 8.81 -17.43
CA GLY A 34 -12.41 8.98 -17.05
C GLY A 34 -12.53 9.25 -15.55
N ASN A 35 -11.88 8.44 -14.72
CA ASN A 35 -11.92 8.60 -13.26
C ASN A 35 -11.35 9.94 -12.81
N PHE A 36 -10.28 10.42 -13.45
CA PHE A 36 -9.72 11.74 -13.15
C PHE A 36 -10.69 12.88 -13.48
N ASN A 37 -11.42 12.77 -14.59
CA ASN A 37 -12.44 13.76 -14.95
C ASN A 37 -13.63 13.75 -13.96
N GLU A 38 -14.10 12.57 -13.55
CA GLU A 38 -15.17 12.47 -12.52
C GLU A 38 -14.72 12.98 -11.14
N ALA A 39 -13.46 12.75 -10.76
CA ALA A 39 -12.91 13.25 -9.50
C ALA A 39 -12.83 14.78 -9.51
N LYS A 40 -12.39 15.38 -10.62
CA LYS A 40 -12.32 16.85 -10.72
C LYS A 40 -13.71 17.50 -10.64
N LYS A 41 -14.76 16.87 -11.18
CA LYS A 41 -16.14 17.41 -11.13
C LYS A 41 -16.59 17.72 -9.70
N LEU A 42 -16.07 17.00 -8.70
CA LEU A 42 -16.36 17.25 -7.30
C LEU A 42 -16.00 18.66 -6.84
N PHE A 43 -15.00 19.30 -7.45
CA PHE A 43 -14.51 20.62 -7.04
C PHE A 43 -15.15 21.78 -7.80
N TYR A 44 -15.59 21.57 -9.04
CA TYR A 44 -16.09 22.66 -9.90
C TYR A 44 -17.56 22.55 -10.28
N LYS A 45 -18.19 21.37 -10.13
CA LYS A 45 -19.60 21.16 -10.48
C LYS A 45 -20.40 20.74 -9.23
N PRO A 46 -21.45 21.49 -8.84
CA PRO A 46 -22.35 21.01 -7.80
C PRO A 46 -23.05 19.73 -8.27
N GLN A 47 -22.97 18.68 -7.47
CA GLN A 47 -23.59 17.38 -7.76
C GLN A 47 -25.06 17.41 -7.35
N LEU A 48 -25.96 17.30 -8.32
CA LEU A 48 -27.41 17.41 -8.08
C LEU A 48 -28.02 16.07 -7.69
N SER A 49 -27.38 14.96 -8.06
CA SER A 49 -27.84 13.62 -7.74
C SER A 49 -26.88 12.89 -6.80
N HIS A 50 -27.45 12.12 -5.87
CA HIS A 50 -26.67 11.26 -4.98
C HIS A 50 -25.76 10.30 -5.76
N SER A 51 -26.24 9.78 -6.90
CA SER A 51 -25.46 8.86 -7.74
C SER A 51 -24.21 9.51 -8.33
N GLU A 52 -24.27 10.79 -8.72
CA GLU A 52 -23.08 11.47 -9.25
C GLU A 52 -22.09 11.79 -8.14
N LEU A 53 -22.58 12.17 -6.95
CA LEU A 53 -21.74 12.41 -5.78
C LEU A 53 -21.00 11.13 -5.36
N GLN A 54 -21.70 10.00 -5.31
CA GLN A 54 -21.10 8.71 -5.00
C GLN A 54 -19.97 8.37 -6.00
N GLN A 55 -20.22 8.52 -7.30
CA GLN A 55 -19.22 8.22 -8.33
C GLN A 55 -17.98 9.13 -8.25
N SER A 56 -18.18 10.43 -8.05
CA SER A 56 -17.06 11.38 -7.87
C SER A 56 -16.23 11.07 -6.63
N VAL A 57 -16.86 10.64 -5.53
CA VAL A 57 -16.13 10.22 -4.30
C VAL A 57 -15.38 8.91 -4.51
N GLU A 58 -15.98 7.92 -5.19
CA GLU A 58 -15.33 6.65 -5.50
C GLU A 58 -14.09 6.85 -6.38
N SER A 59 -14.20 7.69 -7.42
CA SER A 59 -13.05 8.05 -8.27
C SER A 59 -11.97 8.80 -7.49
N LEU A 60 -12.35 9.76 -6.63
CA LEU A 60 -11.42 10.50 -5.77
C LEU A 60 -10.65 9.57 -4.81
N ARG A 61 -11.32 8.56 -4.25
CA ARG A 61 -10.71 7.59 -3.33
C ARG A 61 -9.53 6.86 -3.96
N LEU A 62 -9.62 6.50 -5.24
CA LEU A 62 -8.51 5.84 -5.96
C LEU A 62 -7.27 6.72 -5.98
N PHE A 63 -7.44 8.00 -6.34
CA PHE A 63 -6.33 8.95 -6.39
C PHE A 63 -5.77 9.28 -5.01
N LEU A 64 -6.62 9.37 -3.98
CA LEU A 64 -6.17 9.56 -2.60
C LEU A 64 -5.34 8.39 -2.09
N PHE A 65 -5.79 7.15 -2.34
CA PHE A 65 -5.06 5.96 -1.92
C PHE A 65 -3.67 5.93 -2.55
N TRP A 66 -3.60 6.02 -3.87
CA TRP A 66 -2.31 5.98 -4.59
C TRP A 66 -1.46 7.22 -4.33
N GLY A 67 -2.09 8.38 -4.10
CA GLY A 67 -1.41 9.61 -3.73
C GLY A 67 -0.73 9.51 -2.38
N ILE A 68 -1.40 9.01 -1.35
CA ILE A 68 -0.83 8.82 -0.01
C ILE A 68 0.25 7.74 -0.05
N VAL A 69 -0.03 6.59 -0.66
CA VAL A 69 0.95 5.50 -0.78
C VAL A 69 2.20 5.99 -1.53
N GLY A 70 2.01 6.66 -2.67
CA GLY A 70 3.09 7.25 -3.45
C GLY A 70 3.87 8.31 -2.66
N TYR A 71 3.18 9.19 -1.94
CA TYR A 71 3.81 10.21 -1.10
C TYR A 71 4.66 9.58 0.00
N CYS A 72 4.12 8.63 0.78
CA CYS A 72 4.87 7.92 1.81
C CYS A 72 6.05 7.14 1.23
N THR A 73 5.90 6.55 0.06
CA THR A 73 6.99 5.81 -0.61
C THR A 73 8.10 6.77 -1.07
N LEU A 74 7.74 7.93 -1.61
CA LEU A 74 8.70 8.94 -2.02
C LEU A 74 9.42 9.58 -0.83
N ASP A 75 8.69 9.90 0.24
CA ASP A 75 9.28 10.41 1.48
C ASP A 75 10.30 9.42 2.06
N LEU A 76 9.98 8.12 2.01
CA LEU A 76 10.87 7.06 2.44
C LEU A 76 12.13 6.93 1.58
N ILE A 77 12.04 7.23 0.28
CA ILE A 77 13.18 7.23 -0.63
C ILE A 77 14.08 8.45 -0.40
N ILE A 78 13.48 9.64 -0.17
CA ILE A 78 14.23 10.89 0.05
C ILE A 78 14.89 10.88 1.44
N ASN A 79 14.14 10.45 2.45
CA ASN A 79 14.57 10.38 3.85
C ASN A 79 14.56 8.93 4.32
N PRO A 80 15.58 8.12 3.94
CA PRO A 80 15.66 6.74 4.41
C PRO A 80 15.76 6.71 5.93
N LEU A 81 15.07 5.76 6.58
CA LEU A 81 15.19 5.60 8.03
C LEU A 81 16.62 5.22 8.39
N LYS A 82 17.08 5.66 9.56
CA LYS A 82 18.43 5.39 10.12
C LYS A 82 18.79 3.91 10.29
N SER A 83 17.89 2.96 10.02
CA SER A 83 18.25 1.55 10.12
C SER A 83 19.20 1.19 8.98
N ASN A 84 20.29 0.51 9.32
CA ASN A 84 21.36 0.13 8.38
C ASN A 84 20.84 -0.67 7.17
N TYR A 85 19.65 -1.28 7.28
CA TYR A 85 18.92 -1.96 6.22
C TYR A 85 18.67 -1.09 4.97
N TRP A 86 18.30 0.17 5.14
CA TRP A 86 17.95 1.05 4.02
C TRP A 86 19.16 1.42 3.17
N HIS A 87 20.36 1.49 3.74
CA HIS A 87 21.59 1.73 2.97
C HIS A 87 21.89 0.62 1.96
N TYR A 88 21.57 -0.63 2.29
CA TYR A 88 21.77 -1.75 1.38
C TYR A 88 20.71 -1.78 0.27
N ILE A 89 19.44 -1.56 0.61
CA ILE A 89 18.33 -1.67 -0.35
C ILE A 89 18.18 -0.46 -1.26
N LEU A 90 18.37 0.75 -0.74
CA LEU A 90 18.20 1.98 -1.51
C LEU A 90 19.40 2.29 -2.42
N SER A 91 20.51 1.55 -2.26
CA SER A 91 21.61 1.59 -3.22
C SER A 91 21.09 1.11 -4.57
N VAL A 92 21.14 1.97 -5.59
CA VAL A 92 20.68 1.69 -6.97
C VAL A 92 21.26 0.38 -7.52
N ARG A 93 22.46 -0.02 -7.05
CA ARG A 93 23.13 -1.29 -7.43
C ARG A 93 22.47 -2.54 -6.84
N HIS A 94 21.76 -2.44 -5.71
CA HIS A 94 21.04 -3.53 -5.06
C HIS A 94 19.57 -3.63 -5.50
N LEU A 95 18.94 -2.54 -5.93
CA LEU A 95 17.59 -2.59 -6.54
C LEU A 95 17.56 -3.50 -7.78
N TYR A 96 18.59 -3.46 -8.61
CA TYR A 96 18.76 -4.42 -9.72
C TYR A 96 19.00 -5.85 -9.25
N GLY A 97 19.63 -6.02 -8.08
CA GLY A 97 19.86 -7.32 -7.44
C GLY A 97 18.63 -7.93 -6.77
N LEU A 98 17.55 -7.18 -6.53
CA LEU A 98 16.30 -7.74 -5.99
C LEU A 98 15.51 -8.56 -7.04
N PHE A 99 15.69 -8.27 -8.32
CA PHE A 99 15.07 -9.00 -9.43
C PHE A 99 15.93 -10.17 -9.94
N VAL A 100 17.17 -10.27 -9.48
CA VAL A 100 18.11 -11.34 -9.80
C VAL A 100 18.43 -12.06 -8.50
N ASN A 101 17.82 -13.23 -8.26
CA ASN A 101 17.99 -14.05 -7.06
C ASN A 101 19.45 -14.14 -6.60
N LYS A 102 19.85 -13.24 -5.70
CA LYS A 102 21.12 -13.31 -4.98
C LYS A 102 20.79 -13.38 -3.51
N GLN A 103 21.00 -14.57 -2.96
CA GLN A 103 20.81 -14.89 -1.56
C GLN A 103 21.68 -13.95 -0.71
N SER A 104 21.05 -13.08 0.09
CA SER A 104 21.75 -12.13 0.95
C SER A 104 22.37 -12.87 2.13
N GLU A 105 23.66 -12.68 2.37
CA GLU A 105 24.33 -13.12 3.60
C GLU A 105 23.70 -12.47 4.84
N ASN A 106 23.76 -13.20 5.95
CA ASN A 106 22.97 -13.02 7.17
C ASN A 106 23.09 -11.60 7.77
N VAL A 107 22.01 -10.82 7.70
CA VAL A 107 21.89 -9.42 8.17
C VAL A 107 21.99 -9.27 9.71
N PHE A 108 21.92 -10.36 10.47
CA PHE A 108 21.88 -10.34 11.94
C PHE A 108 23.23 -10.43 12.67
N TYR A 109 24.37 -10.24 12.00
CA TYR A 109 25.67 -10.11 12.69
C TYR A 109 26.12 -8.65 12.76
N THR A 110 25.37 -7.82 13.49
CA THR A 110 26.06 -6.83 14.31
C THR A 110 26.39 -7.56 15.60
N SER A 111 27.68 -7.78 15.87
CA SER A 111 28.10 -8.14 17.22
C SER A 111 27.46 -7.11 18.13
N LYS A 112 26.65 -7.56 19.08
CA LYS A 112 26.28 -6.75 20.23
C LYS A 112 27.60 -6.22 20.80
N SER A 113 27.96 -4.96 20.49
CA SER A 113 28.99 -4.26 21.23
C SER A 113 28.33 -3.90 22.55
N ASP A 114 28.19 -4.93 23.37
CA ASP A 114 27.72 -4.87 24.73
C ASP A 114 28.68 -3.95 25.48
N ASP A 115 28.40 -2.66 25.46
CA ASP A 115 29.04 -1.63 26.30
C ASP A 115 28.61 -1.79 27.79
N TYR A 116 28.23 -3.02 28.18
CA TYR A 116 28.02 -3.45 29.56
C TYR A 116 29.35 -3.61 30.31
N GLY A 117 30.49 -3.45 29.63
CA GLY A 117 31.82 -3.44 30.25
C GLY A 117 32.14 -2.19 31.06
N ASN A 118 31.33 -1.12 30.97
CA ASN A 118 31.52 0.12 31.72
C ASN A 118 30.30 0.48 32.58
N THR A 119 29.68 -0.52 33.21
CA THR A 119 28.74 -0.27 34.30
C THR A 119 29.44 -0.44 35.64
N ASP A 120 29.48 0.65 36.41
CA ASP A 120 30.07 0.74 37.76
C ASP A 120 29.53 -0.31 38.75
N ALA A 121 28.41 -0.95 38.41
CA ALA A 121 27.75 -1.98 39.20
C ALA A 121 28.60 -3.25 39.40
N TRP A 122 29.33 -3.72 38.38
CA TRP A 122 30.15 -4.94 38.50
C TRP A 122 31.38 -4.74 39.40
N ARG A 123 31.97 -3.53 39.38
CA ARG A 123 33.04 -3.16 40.29
C ARG A 123 32.57 -3.03 41.74
N GLN A 124 31.33 -2.58 41.96
CA GLN A 124 30.71 -2.54 43.29
C GLN A 124 30.42 -3.94 43.84
N TYR A 125 29.96 -4.87 42.99
CA TYR A 125 29.68 -6.26 43.41
C TYR A 125 30.94 -7.00 43.86
N LEU A 126 32.07 -6.83 43.14
CA LEU A 126 33.37 -7.42 43.52
C LEU A 126 33.97 -6.81 44.81
N LYS A 127 33.62 -5.57 45.17
CA LYS A 127 34.04 -4.95 46.44
C LYS A 127 33.28 -5.47 47.66
N LEU A 128 32.07 -6.01 47.48
CA LEU A 128 31.25 -6.54 48.57
C LEU A 128 31.64 -7.97 49.00
N TYR A 129 32.38 -8.68 48.13
CA TYR A 129 32.77 -10.09 48.34
C TYR A 129 34.26 -10.29 48.63
N LYS A 130 34.98 -9.22 48.98
CA LYS A 130 36.40 -9.23 49.35
C LYS A 130 36.59 -8.65 50.73
#